data_AF-A0A2A5HKA8-F1
#
_entry.id   AF-A0A2A5HKA8-F1
#
_cell.length_a   1.000
_cell.length_b   1.000
_cell.length_c   1.000
_cell.angle_alpha   90.00
_cell.angle_beta   90.00
_cell.angle_gamma   90.00
#
_symmetry.space_group_name_H-M   'P 1'
#
loop_
_entity.id
_entity.type
_entity.pdbx_description
1 polymer ?
#
loop_
_entity_poly.entity_id
_entity_poly.type
_entity_poly.pdbx_seq_one_letter_code
_entity_poly.pdbx_strand_id
1 'polypeptide(L)'
;MLAKLRLNHTDDYEKLVAADYVAKMLVSFVCGDEHVVEIGGEQGGIAKWDDFVIRERTKQTHLQIKRQTTDFGNGKDECLRSEKRNSTEQRGLSVLDEAIESLGRWLDTDNSEALPRRFRLIFPDGEIAIKKGFKVKNLNDIIAIHIRQDVTTVEGVRSLCSEDGHMENCRKWLTTWCGIKNDENILSILKALDIEYTNSESSLKERAIDTLKRVFKGEDVEEIYEKISFYIKKNTTYTGSIRPRHLLSELANHLKSDTKRWTRFYWSGRSWDISGINDIASNKSIEAPSVVVPALWTDNNSYVRELKVFGSGYSGKCDITGSLIRLSLHPVGVMHVDCLDKTEWVNRAGKSTGGTLGLGEEDLSGLRIIQSSEGAPEGENRSLKKIGEIEAFAKELHEKMHNLTFGLVDGAITEKIRKSKAGNLRSKVEDRWGLWRETLDYDSENQGALFSRILGPAAEGKRISAENRVGPKTVSLLRDAIYHLLVVSVCLSDDDHINSWDSVRYDLNMVAFGLAYWSGSADNDEVVEIDDESHVSQLLESEKNGQIIILSQSTRTNTEIFEDDISGNLDKVANMTQPRYPQLLITNHSIFRKLLKQGDLEKISEYIKGELKRHRSEISTGVEGVAVG
;
A
#
# COMPACT_ATOMS: atom_id res chain seq x y z
N MET A 1 -18.69 -14.00 -40.92
CA MET A 1 -19.14 -15.15 -40.11
C MET A 1 -18.08 -15.33 -39.03
N LEU A 2 -18.33 -14.84 -37.81
CA LEU A 2 -17.33 -14.82 -36.73
C LEU A 2 -17.06 -16.27 -36.29
N ALA A 3 -15.88 -16.79 -36.63
CA ALA A 3 -15.44 -18.08 -36.15
C ALA A 3 -15.34 -18.00 -34.62
N LYS A 4 -16.13 -18.82 -33.92
CA LYS A 4 -15.97 -19.03 -32.48
C LYS A 4 -14.54 -19.54 -32.24
N LEU A 5 -13.65 -18.66 -31.80
CA LEU A 5 -12.46 -19.06 -31.07
C LEU A 5 -12.90 -19.57 -29.71
N ARG A 6 -13.26 -20.85 -29.72
CA ARG A 6 -13.01 -21.71 -28.58
C ARG A 6 -11.50 -21.93 -28.61
N LEU A 7 -10.79 -21.79 -27.48
CA LEU A 7 -9.65 -22.69 -27.22
C LEU A 7 -10.09 -24.04 -27.77
N ASN A 8 -9.41 -24.62 -28.75
CA ASN A 8 -9.89 -25.81 -29.41
C ASN A 8 -10.06 -26.85 -28.29
N HIS A 9 -11.30 -27.04 -27.83
CA HIS A 9 -11.60 -27.71 -26.55
C HIS A 9 -11.15 -29.18 -26.53
N THR A 10 -10.65 -29.63 -27.69
CA THR A 10 -10.03 -30.88 -28.04
C THR A 10 -8.60 -31.07 -27.53
N ASP A 11 -7.83 -30.04 -27.14
CA ASP A 11 -6.45 -30.28 -26.71
C ASP A 11 -6.19 -29.93 -25.23
N ASP A 12 -6.11 -30.98 -24.40
CA ASP A 12 -5.84 -30.85 -22.97
C ASP A 12 -4.46 -30.22 -22.69
N TYR A 13 -3.51 -30.35 -23.62
CA TYR A 13 -2.20 -29.72 -23.55
C TYR A 13 -2.26 -28.19 -23.49
N GLU A 14 -3.13 -27.56 -24.29
CA GLU A 14 -3.28 -26.09 -24.29
C GLU A 14 -3.76 -25.58 -22.93
N LYS A 15 -4.66 -26.34 -22.28
CA LYS A 15 -5.18 -26.02 -20.95
C LYS A 15 -4.08 -26.14 -19.89
N LEU A 16 -3.22 -27.15 -19.99
CA LEU A 16 -2.10 -27.32 -19.07
C LEU A 16 -1.11 -26.16 -19.17
N VAL A 17 -0.80 -25.71 -20.40
CA VAL A 17 0.04 -24.53 -20.63
C VAL A 17 -0.63 -23.28 -20.06
N ALA A 18 -1.91 -23.03 -20.38
CA ALA A 18 -2.64 -21.88 -19.85
C ALA A 18 -2.69 -21.88 -18.32
N ALA A 19 -2.90 -23.04 -17.68
CA ALA A 19 -2.93 -23.18 -16.23
C ALA A 19 -1.57 -22.86 -15.59
N ASP A 20 -0.45 -23.24 -16.19
CA ASP A 20 0.90 -22.89 -15.71
C ASP A 20 1.13 -21.37 -15.75
N TYR A 21 0.75 -20.70 -16.86
CA TYR A 21 0.84 -19.24 -16.97
C TYR A 21 -0.08 -18.50 -16.00
N VAL A 22 -1.32 -18.98 -15.82
CA VAL A 22 -2.26 -18.41 -14.85
C VAL A 22 -1.76 -18.60 -13.41
N ALA A 23 -1.17 -19.75 -13.09
CA ALA A 23 -0.58 -19.99 -11.77
C ALA A 23 0.57 -19.02 -11.48
N LYS A 24 1.48 -18.82 -12.45
CA LYS A 24 2.59 -17.85 -12.34
C LYS A 24 2.06 -16.42 -12.16
N MET A 25 1.12 -16.01 -12.99
CA MET A 25 0.48 -14.69 -12.91
C MET A 25 -0.17 -14.46 -11.54
N LEU A 26 -0.95 -15.43 -11.06
CA LEU A 26 -1.65 -15.35 -9.79
C LEU A 26 -0.69 -15.25 -8.60
N VAL A 27 0.36 -16.09 -8.58
CA VAL A 27 1.33 -16.10 -7.48
C VAL A 27 2.15 -14.81 -7.46
N SER A 28 2.63 -14.33 -8.61
CA SER A 28 3.32 -13.04 -8.68
C SER A 28 2.43 -11.88 -8.23
N PHE A 29 1.14 -11.87 -8.62
CA PHE A 29 0.17 -10.89 -8.14
C PHE A 29 -0.03 -10.97 -6.61
N VAL A 30 -0.18 -12.16 -6.05
CA VAL A 30 -0.31 -12.34 -4.59
C VAL A 30 0.93 -11.81 -3.85
N CYS A 31 2.13 -12.07 -4.39
CA CYS A 31 3.39 -11.57 -3.83
C CYS A 31 3.61 -10.07 -4.04
N GLY A 32 2.85 -9.43 -4.94
CA GLY A 32 3.02 -8.03 -5.30
C GLY A 32 4.24 -7.77 -6.18
N ASP A 33 4.65 -8.78 -6.95
CA ASP A 33 5.75 -8.76 -7.92
C ASP A 33 5.28 -8.32 -9.32
N GLU A 34 6.23 -8.11 -10.23
CA GLU A 34 5.98 -7.95 -11.68
C GLU A 34 5.20 -9.17 -12.21
N HIS A 35 4.10 -8.93 -12.94
CA HIS A 35 3.20 -9.98 -13.38
C HIS A 35 2.36 -9.61 -14.60
N VAL A 36 1.88 -10.66 -15.27
CA VAL A 36 0.95 -10.54 -16.40
C VAL A 36 -0.35 -9.85 -15.96
N VAL A 37 -0.78 -8.85 -16.73
CA VAL A 37 -1.99 -8.06 -16.44
C VAL A 37 -3.23 -8.90 -16.66
N GLU A 38 -3.29 -9.58 -17.81
CA GLU A 38 -4.39 -10.47 -18.15
C GLU A 38 -3.97 -11.50 -19.19
N ILE A 39 -4.66 -12.64 -19.16
CA ILE A 39 -4.52 -13.75 -20.10
C ILE A 39 -5.86 -13.95 -20.79
N GLY A 40 -5.95 -13.64 -22.08
CA GLY A 40 -7.20 -13.66 -22.84
C GLY A 40 -7.14 -14.56 -24.06
N GLY A 41 -8.31 -14.81 -24.65
CA GLY A 41 -8.40 -15.45 -25.97
C GLY A 41 -8.00 -14.51 -27.10
N GLU A 42 -7.81 -15.07 -28.30
CA GLU A 42 -7.53 -14.33 -29.53
C GLU A 42 -8.55 -13.19 -29.76
N GLN A 43 -8.03 -11.97 -29.99
CA GLN A 43 -8.84 -10.79 -30.34
C GLN A 43 -8.90 -10.55 -31.86
N GLY A 44 -8.61 -11.57 -32.68
CA GLY A 44 -8.77 -11.54 -34.13
C GLY A 44 -7.69 -10.73 -34.87
N GLY A 45 -6.49 -10.62 -34.30
CA GLY A 45 -5.39 -9.84 -34.87
C GLY A 45 -4.65 -10.55 -36.01
N ILE A 46 -4.42 -11.87 -35.92
CA ILE A 46 -3.68 -12.67 -36.90
C ILE A 46 -4.36 -14.02 -37.10
N ALA A 47 -5.00 -14.19 -38.25
CA ALA A 47 -5.69 -15.44 -38.57
C ALA A 47 -4.75 -16.64 -38.45
N LYS A 48 -5.15 -17.70 -37.74
CA LYS A 48 -4.38 -18.97 -37.57
C LYS A 48 -3.13 -18.88 -36.68
N TRP A 49 -2.90 -17.78 -35.96
CA TRP A 49 -1.77 -17.69 -35.03
C TRP A 49 -2.15 -17.95 -33.58
N ASP A 50 -3.11 -17.18 -33.03
CA ASP A 50 -3.27 -17.02 -31.58
C ASP A 50 -4.10 -18.12 -30.92
N ASP A 51 -3.47 -18.95 -30.08
CA ASP A 51 -4.20 -19.85 -29.18
C ASP A 51 -4.63 -19.10 -27.90
N PHE A 52 -3.74 -18.25 -27.35
CA PHE A 52 -4.09 -17.26 -26.33
C PHE A 52 -3.09 -16.09 -26.30
N VAL A 53 -3.50 -14.98 -25.68
CA VAL A 53 -2.74 -13.73 -25.61
C VAL A 53 -2.42 -13.39 -24.16
N ILE A 54 -1.14 -13.09 -23.91
CA ILE A 54 -0.63 -12.56 -22.65
C ILE A 54 -0.44 -11.06 -22.82
N ARG A 55 -1.15 -10.27 -22.01
CA ARG A 55 -0.92 -8.83 -21.95
C ARG A 55 -0.10 -8.49 -20.72
N GLU A 56 1.04 -7.89 -20.95
CA GLU A 56 1.84 -7.22 -19.93
C GLU A 56 1.65 -5.70 -20.08
N ARG A 57 2.27 -4.92 -19.20
CA ARG A 57 2.12 -3.46 -19.23
C ARG A 57 2.70 -2.82 -20.49
N THR A 58 3.85 -3.32 -20.94
CA THR A 58 4.67 -2.70 -21.99
C THR A 58 4.65 -3.47 -23.31
N LYS A 59 4.08 -4.67 -23.34
CA LYS A 59 4.02 -5.52 -24.53
C LYS A 59 2.85 -6.49 -24.47
N GLN A 60 2.51 -7.02 -25.63
CA GLN A 60 1.55 -8.09 -25.81
C GLN A 60 2.24 -9.29 -26.46
N THR A 61 2.11 -10.46 -25.85
CA THR A 61 2.66 -11.70 -26.38
C THR A 61 1.53 -12.57 -26.89
N HIS A 62 1.65 -13.00 -28.13
CA HIS A 62 0.73 -13.85 -28.87
C HIS A 62 1.28 -15.27 -28.88
N LEU A 63 0.60 -16.19 -28.21
CA LEU A 63 1.09 -17.54 -28.00
C LEU A 63 0.40 -18.49 -28.97
N GLN A 64 1.23 -19.29 -29.62
CA GLN A 64 0.80 -20.39 -30.46
C GLN A 64 1.37 -21.70 -29.92
N ILE A 65 0.50 -22.56 -29.44
CA ILE A 65 0.82 -23.85 -28.84
C ILE A 65 0.73 -24.94 -29.92
N LYS A 66 1.73 -25.82 -29.95
CA LYS A 66 1.76 -26.98 -30.83
C LYS A 66 2.09 -28.22 -30.02
N ARG A 67 1.06 -28.99 -29.63
CA ARG A 67 1.22 -30.27 -28.91
C ARG A 67 1.96 -31.35 -29.71
N GLN A 68 2.01 -31.23 -31.03
CA GLN A 68 2.49 -32.30 -31.92
C GLN A 68 3.78 -32.96 -31.41
N THR A 69 3.75 -34.29 -31.26
CA THR A 69 4.91 -35.12 -30.92
C THR A 69 5.50 -35.81 -32.16
N THR A 70 4.98 -35.49 -33.33
CA THR A 70 5.39 -36.01 -34.64
C THR A 70 5.80 -34.85 -35.53
N ASP A 71 6.66 -35.12 -36.51
CA ASP A 71 7.13 -34.14 -37.48
C ASP A 71 5.98 -33.40 -38.21
N PHE A 72 6.17 -32.10 -38.49
CA PHE A 72 5.20 -31.27 -39.20
C PHE A 72 5.06 -31.65 -40.68
N GLY A 73 6.14 -32.15 -41.28
CA GLY A 73 6.17 -32.69 -42.63
C GLY A 73 6.05 -34.22 -42.65
N ASN A 74 5.86 -34.80 -43.82
CA ASN A 74 5.77 -36.26 -44.01
C ASN A 74 7.12 -37.01 -43.88
N GLY A 75 8.12 -36.42 -43.21
CA GLY A 75 9.51 -36.91 -43.09
C GLY A 75 10.34 -36.84 -44.39
N LYS A 76 9.69 -36.66 -45.55
CA LYS A 76 10.32 -36.54 -46.87
C LYS A 76 10.20 -35.14 -47.48
N ASP A 77 9.49 -34.23 -46.80
CA ASP A 77 9.37 -32.85 -47.21
C ASP A 77 10.69 -32.14 -46.93
N GLU A 78 11.39 -31.72 -47.97
CA GLU A 78 12.60 -30.91 -47.87
C GLU A 78 12.24 -29.43 -47.59
N CYS A 79 13.21 -28.64 -47.12
CA CYS A 79 13.02 -27.21 -46.89
C CYS A 79 12.64 -26.43 -48.16
N LEU A 80 12.96 -26.98 -49.34
CA LEU A 80 12.49 -26.46 -50.62
C LEU A 80 11.16 -27.12 -50.98
N ARG A 81 10.09 -26.33 -51.11
CA ARG A 81 8.76 -26.85 -51.46
C ARG A 81 8.74 -27.39 -52.88
N SER A 82 8.44 -28.69 -53.03
CA SER A 82 8.30 -29.36 -54.32
C SER A 82 6.84 -29.50 -54.75
N GLU A 83 6.64 -29.82 -56.02
CA GLU A 83 5.36 -30.29 -56.55
C GLU A 83 4.98 -31.67 -55.97
N LYS A 84 3.68 -32.00 -56.01
CA LYS A 84 3.17 -33.33 -55.69
C LYS A 84 3.62 -34.31 -56.76
N ARG A 85 3.84 -35.58 -56.37
CA ARG A 85 4.24 -36.63 -57.32
C ARG A 85 3.11 -36.82 -58.35
N ASN A 86 3.41 -36.56 -59.62
CA ASN A 86 2.48 -36.64 -60.77
C ASN A 86 1.38 -35.54 -60.81
N SER A 87 1.64 -34.35 -60.28
CA SER A 87 0.76 -33.18 -60.43
C SER A 87 1.59 -31.89 -60.44
N THR A 88 1.14 -30.87 -61.16
CA THR A 88 1.72 -29.52 -61.13
C THR A 88 1.33 -28.74 -59.86
N GLU A 89 0.49 -29.32 -59.00
CA GLU A 89 0.14 -28.72 -57.72
C GLU A 89 1.27 -28.86 -56.70
N GLN A 90 1.58 -27.77 -56.01
CA GLN A 90 2.51 -27.78 -54.87
C GLN A 90 1.98 -28.64 -53.71
N ARG A 91 2.89 -29.22 -52.94
CA ARG A 91 2.52 -29.94 -51.69
C ARG A 91 1.78 -29.02 -50.72
N GLY A 92 0.81 -29.57 -49.98
CA GLY A 92 0.01 -28.80 -49.03
C GLY A 92 0.83 -28.26 -47.85
N LEU A 93 0.41 -27.12 -47.29
CA LEU A 93 1.05 -26.51 -46.13
C LEU A 93 0.75 -27.32 -44.86
N SER A 94 1.73 -27.42 -43.97
CA SER A 94 1.50 -27.87 -42.60
C SER A 94 0.89 -26.75 -41.74
N VAL A 95 0.37 -27.10 -40.57
CA VAL A 95 -0.22 -26.11 -39.63
C VAL A 95 0.80 -25.04 -39.22
N LEU A 96 2.08 -25.40 -39.07
CA LEU A 96 3.15 -24.44 -38.77
C LEU A 96 3.48 -23.56 -39.98
N ASP A 97 3.48 -24.13 -41.19
CA ASP A 97 3.73 -23.35 -42.41
C ASP A 97 2.65 -22.27 -42.59
N GLU A 98 1.37 -22.62 -42.38
CA GLU A 98 0.23 -21.69 -42.49
C GLU A 98 0.28 -20.58 -41.44
N ALA A 99 0.71 -20.90 -40.21
CA ALA A 99 0.82 -19.92 -39.14
C ALA A 99 1.92 -18.89 -39.45
N ILE A 100 3.11 -19.36 -39.82
CA ILE A 100 4.25 -18.49 -40.16
C ILE A 100 3.95 -17.64 -41.40
N GLU A 101 3.27 -18.21 -42.40
CA GLU A 101 2.77 -17.45 -43.55
C GLU A 101 1.83 -16.31 -43.10
N SER A 102 0.93 -16.59 -42.17
CA SER A 102 -0.01 -15.58 -41.65
C SER A 102 0.69 -14.47 -40.86
N LEU A 103 1.65 -14.82 -40.00
CA LEU A 103 2.48 -13.85 -39.29
C LEU A 103 3.26 -12.96 -40.27
N GLY A 104 3.84 -13.56 -41.31
CA GLY A 104 4.56 -12.80 -42.34
C GLY A 104 3.67 -11.78 -43.06
N ARG A 105 2.45 -12.18 -43.45
CA ARG A 105 1.46 -11.25 -44.03
C ARG A 105 1.08 -10.12 -43.08
N TRP A 106 0.97 -10.43 -41.78
CA TRP A 106 0.62 -9.43 -40.78
C TRP A 106 1.75 -8.41 -40.56
N LEU A 107 3.00 -8.86 -40.50
CA LEU A 107 4.18 -7.99 -40.36
C LEU A 107 4.40 -7.09 -41.59
N ASP A 108 3.95 -7.52 -42.77
CA ASP A 108 3.94 -6.69 -43.99
C ASP A 108 2.90 -5.57 -43.97
N THR A 109 1.93 -5.63 -43.05
CA THR A 109 0.90 -4.61 -42.91
C THR A 109 1.37 -3.55 -41.92
N ASP A 110 1.23 -2.26 -42.26
CA ASP A 110 1.66 -1.13 -41.43
C ASP A 110 0.74 -1.00 -40.20
N ASN A 111 0.98 -1.86 -39.20
CA ASN A 111 0.16 -1.97 -38.01
C ASN A 111 0.68 -1.01 -36.93
N SER A 112 0.15 0.22 -36.98
CA SER A 112 0.27 1.24 -35.94
C SER A 112 -0.50 0.81 -34.69
N GLU A 113 0.07 -0.11 -33.90
CA GLU A 113 -0.51 -0.52 -32.63
C GLU A 113 0.08 0.20 -31.43
N ALA A 114 -0.74 0.33 -30.38
CA ALA A 114 -0.37 1.05 -29.17
C ALA A 114 0.69 0.34 -28.30
N LEU A 115 0.86 -0.99 -28.47
CA LEU A 115 1.84 -1.79 -27.74
C LEU A 115 2.66 -2.67 -28.70
N PRO A 116 3.97 -2.84 -28.43
CA PRO A 116 4.80 -3.84 -29.10
C PRO A 116 4.21 -5.25 -28.97
N ARG A 117 4.08 -5.95 -30.11
CA ARG A 117 3.67 -7.37 -30.16
C ARG A 117 4.88 -8.30 -30.28
N ARG A 118 4.83 -9.42 -29.55
CA ARG A 118 5.76 -10.54 -29.68
C ARG A 118 4.98 -11.82 -29.96
N PHE A 119 5.60 -12.74 -30.69
CA PHE A 119 4.97 -13.98 -31.11
C PHE A 119 5.77 -15.15 -30.57
N ARG A 120 5.12 -16.03 -29.80
CA ARG A 120 5.77 -17.15 -29.15
C ARG A 120 5.19 -18.47 -29.63
N LEU A 121 6.06 -19.38 -30.04
CA LEU A 121 5.69 -20.77 -30.34
C LEU A 121 6.05 -21.65 -29.14
N ILE A 122 5.10 -22.46 -28.70
CA ILE A 122 5.26 -23.40 -27.58
C ILE A 122 5.22 -24.83 -28.11
N PHE A 123 6.28 -25.60 -27.81
CA PHE A 123 6.40 -27.01 -28.17
C PHE A 123 6.71 -27.89 -26.95
N PRO A 124 6.30 -29.18 -26.95
CA PRO A 124 6.75 -30.14 -25.95
C PRO A 124 8.26 -30.37 -26.01
N ASP A 125 8.83 -30.44 -27.23
CA ASP A 125 10.23 -30.79 -27.48
C ASP A 125 10.76 -30.07 -28.73
N GLY A 126 12.07 -29.81 -28.77
CA GLY A 126 12.76 -29.20 -29.90
C GLY A 126 13.16 -30.18 -31.00
N GLU A 127 13.11 -31.50 -30.76
CA GLU A 127 13.56 -32.51 -31.73
C GLU A 127 12.59 -32.76 -32.90
N ILE A 128 11.38 -32.19 -32.83
CA ILE A 128 10.36 -32.28 -33.88
C ILE A 128 10.90 -31.67 -35.18
N ALA A 129 10.82 -32.40 -36.29
CA ALA A 129 11.22 -31.88 -37.59
C ALA A 129 10.14 -30.93 -38.15
N ILE A 130 10.55 -29.72 -38.52
CA ILE A 130 9.74 -28.80 -39.32
C ILE A 130 9.71 -29.32 -40.76
N LYS A 131 10.90 -29.66 -41.28
CA LYS A 131 11.15 -30.32 -42.57
C LYS A 131 12.35 -31.27 -42.41
N LYS A 132 12.61 -32.10 -43.43
CA LYS A 132 13.74 -33.03 -43.44
C LYS A 132 15.05 -32.27 -43.24
N GLY A 133 15.78 -32.58 -42.16
CA GLY A 133 17.05 -31.94 -41.82
C GLY A 133 16.93 -30.56 -41.15
N PHE A 134 15.72 -30.13 -40.78
CA PHE A 134 15.48 -28.86 -40.10
C PHE A 134 14.43 -29.03 -38.99
N LYS A 135 14.89 -28.94 -37.73
CA LYS A 135 14.10 -29.16 -36.52
C LYS A 135 13.73 -27.85 -35.83
N VAL A 136 12.75 -27.91 -34.93
CA VAL A 136 12.36 -26.76 -34.08
C VAL A 136 13.55 -26.25 -33.26
N LYS A 137 14.41 -27.14 -32.74
CA LYS A 137 15.65 -26.75 -32.07
C LYS A 137 16.57 -25.90 -32.94
N ASN A 138 16.70 -26.25 -34.23
CA ASN A 138 17.52 -25.45 -35.15
C ASN A 138 16.94 -24.05 -35.35
N LEU A 139 15.62 -23.92 -35.46
CA LEU A 139 14.96 -22.61 -35.54
C LEU A 139 15.18 -21.79 -34.27
N ASN A 140 15.09 -22.41 -33.09
CA ASN A 140 15.35 -21.75 -31.82
C ASN A 140 16.81 -21.31 -31.69
N ASP A 141 17.76 -22.16 -32.05
CA ASP A 141 19.19 -21.85 -32.03
C ASP A 141 19.50 -20.66 -32.95
N ILE A 142 18.89 -20.61 -34.15
CA ILE A 142 19.00 -19.45 -35.06
C ILE A 142 18.54 -18.17 -34.36
N ILE A 143 17.33 -18.16 -33.80
CA ILE A 143 16.74 -16.98 -33.15
C ILE A 143 17.57 -16.56 -31.93
N ALA A 144 17.88 -17.50 -31.02
CA ALA A 144 18.51 -17.21 -29.74
C ALA A 144 20.00 -16.84 -29.86
N ILE A 145 20.73 -17.43 -30.81
CA ILE A 145 22.17 -17.24 -30.95
C ILE A 145 22.48 -16.10 -31.93
N HIS A 146 21.82 -16.07 -33.09
CA HIS A 146 22.23 -15.23 -34.21
C HIS A 146 21.39 -13.96 -34.40
N ILE A 147 20.15 -13.93 -33.87
CA ILE A 147 19.24 -12.80 -34.03
C ILE A 147 19.22 -11.94 -32.76
N ARG A 148 19.67 -10.69 -32.92
CA ARG A 148 19.63 -9.63 -31.89
C ARG A 148 18.76 -8.50 -32.42
N GLN A 149 17.78 -8.05 -31.63
CA GLN A 149 16.75 -7.10 -32.09
C GLN A 149 17.36 -5.83 -32.71
N ASP A 150 18.41 -5.28 -32.10
CA ASP A 150 18.96 -3.98 -32.50
C ASP A 150 20.22 -4.05 -33.38
N VAL A 151 20.83 -5.23 -33.51
CA VAL A 151 22.18 -5.36 -34.11
C VAL A 151 22.18 -6.17 -35.40
N THR A 152 21.33 -7.21 -35.51
CA THR A 152 21.35 -8.08 -36.69
C THR A 152 20.78 -7.33 -37.91
N THR A 153 21.54 -7.33 -39.01
CA THR A 153 21.20 -6.72 -40.30
C THR A 153 20.87 -7.78 -41.36
N VAL A 154 20.26 -7.35 -42.48
CA VAL A 154 19.91 -8.23 -43.59
C VAL A 154 21.16 -8.82 -44.27
N GLU A 155 22.22 -8.03 -44.40
CA GLU A 155 23.51 -8.51 -44.91
C GLU A 155 24.11 -9.59 -44.03
N GLY A 156 24.01 -9.44 -42.70
CA GLY A 156 24.45 -10.45 -41.74
C GLY A 156 23.69 -11.76 -41.89
N VAL A 157 22.36 -11.69 -42.06
CA VAL A 157 21.49 -12.86 -42.35
C VAL A 157 21.93 -13.56 -43.65
N ARG A 158 22.22 -12.80 -44.71
CA ARG A 158 22.68 -13.36 -45.99
C ARG A 158 24.05 -14.04 -45.88
N SER A 159 24.98 -13.45 -45.14
CA SER A 159 26.29 -14.06 -44.88
C SER A 159 26.13 -15.37 -44.11
N LEU A 160 25.29 -15.38 -43.07
CA LEU A 160 25.04 -16.56 -42.24
C LEU A 160 24.43 -17.72 -43.04
N CYS A 161 23.57 -17.45 -44.03
CA CYS A 161 23.05 -18.49 -44.93
C CYS A 161 24.16 -19.22 -45.72
N SER A 162 25.31 -18.59 -45.94
CA SER A 162 26.44 -19.22 -46.65
C SER A 162 27.31 -20.08 -45.72
N GLU A 163 27.26 -19.84 -44.42
CA GLU A 163 28.11 -20.48 -43.41
C GLU A 163 27.37 -21.55 -42.60
N ASP A 164 26.07 -21.34 -42.34
CA ASP A 164 25.23 -22.23 -41.55
C ASP A 164 24.12 -22.86 -42.41
N GLY A 165 24.22 -24.17 -42.61
CA GLY A 165 23.24 -24.96 -43.36
C GLY A 165 21.84 -24.96 -42.74
N HIS A 166 21.71 -24.76 -41.42
CA HIS A 166 20.41 -24.62 -40.77
C HIS A 166 19.76 -23.27 -41.09
N MET A 167 20.55 -22.20 -41.16
CA MET A 167 20.05 -20.89 -41.56
C MET A 167 19.59 -20.89 -43.02
N GLU A 168 20.34 -21.51 -43.91
CA GLU A 168 19.94 -21.68 -45.31
C GLU A 168 18.66 -22.53 -45.46
N ASN A 169 18.53 -23.59 -44.66
CA ASN A 169 17.31 -24.40 -44.59
C ASN A 169 16.12 -23.60 -44.06
N CYS A 170 16.32 -22.74 -43.06
CA CYS A 170 15.31 -21.81 -42.55
C CYS A 170 14.85 -20.85 -43.64
N ARG A 171 15.78 -20.22 -44.36
CA ARG A 171 15.48 -19.31 -45.47
C ARG A 171 14.70 -19.98 -46.60
N LYS A 172 15.10 -21.18 -47.02
CA LYS A 172 14.36 -21.97 -48.03
C LYS A 172 12.95 -22.30 -47.57
N TRP A 173 12.80 -22.68 -46.31
CA TRP A 173 11.50 -22.98 -45.73
C TRP A 173 10.59 -21.75 -45.71
N LEU A 174 11.05 -20.62 -45.15
CA LEU A 174 10.28 -19.38 -45.07
C LEU A 174 9.86 -18.86 -46.45
N THR A 175 10.77 -18.91 -47.43
CA THR A 175 10.50 -18.40 -48.78
C THR A 175 9.55 -19.29 -49.58
N THR A 176 9.73 -20.61 -49.53
CA THR A 176 8.99 -21.54 -50.42
C THR A 176 7.74 -22.17 -49.80
N TRP A 177 7.75 -22.41 -48.49
CA TRP A 177 6.58 -22.95 -47.78
C TRP A 177 5.73 -21.83 -47.19
N CYS A 178 6.33 -20.81 -46.57
CA CYS A 178 5.59 -19.73 -45.90
C CYS A 178 5.38 -18.48 -46.77
N GLY A 179 5.83 -18.49 -48.03
CA GLY A 179 5.56 -17.42 -48.99
C GLY A 179 6.20 -16.07 -48.66
N ILE A 180 7.25 -16.04 -47.82
CA ILE A 180 7.95 -14.81 -47.42
C ILE A 180 8.86 -14.35 -48.57
N LYS A 181 8.72 -13.09 -48.99
CA LYS A 181 9.22 -12.64 -50.30
C LYS A 181 10.70 -12.26 -50.32
N ASN A 182 11.21 -11.65 -49.25
CA ASN A 182 12.55 -11.07 -49.22
C ASN A 182 13.24 -11.29 -47.85
N ASP A 183 14.54 -11.00 -47.78
CA ASP A 183 15.35 -11.26 -46.58
C ASP A 183 15.06 -10.24 -45.47
N GLU A 184 14.56 -9.05 -45.82
CA GLU A 184 14.06 -8.03 -44.88
C GLU A 184 12.90 -8.60 -44.04
N ASN A 185 11.91 -9.21 -44.69
CA ASN A 185 10.75 -9.81 -44.03
C ASN A 185 11.13 -11.04 -43.21
N ILE A 186 12.10 -11.84 -43.69
CA ILE A 186 12.66 -12.96 -42.92
C ILE A 186 13.25 -12.45 -41.61
N LEU A 187 14.08 -11.42 -41.66
CA LEU A 187 14.68 -10.84 -40.45
C LEU A 187 13.62 -10.28 -39.50
N SER A 188 12.59 -9.60 -40.03
CA SER A 188 11.47 -9.09 -39.22
C SER A 188 10.72 -10.21 -38.50
N ILE A 189 10.43 -11.33 -39.19
CA ILE A 189 9.79 -12.51 -38.60
C ILE A 189 10.68 -13.11 -37.50
N LEU A 190 11.97 -13.32 -37.78
CA LEU A 190 12.89 -13.91 -36.82
C LEU A 190 13.11 -13.01 -35.58
N LYS A 191 13.06 -11.68 -35.73
CA LYS A 191 13.14 -10.73 -34.59
C LYS A 191 11.86 -10.69 -33.74
N ALA A 192 10.72 -11.05 -34.32
CA ALA A 192 9.42 -11.01 -33.67
C ALA A 192 9.05 -12.35 -33.00
N LEU A 193 9.70 -13.45 -33.40
CA LEU A 193 9.48 -14.80 -32.90
C LEU A 193 10.30 -15.14 -31.65
N ASP A 194 9.70 -15.96 -30.80
CA ASP A 194 10.30 -16.59 -29.63
C ASP A 194 9.85 -18.06 -29.55
N ILE A 195 10.70 -18.96 -29.05
CA ILE A 195 10.39 -20.39 -28.95
C ILE A 195 10.58 -20.86 -27.51
N GLU A 196 9.57 -21.52 -26.98
CA GLU A 196 9.56 -22.06 -25.61
C GLU A 196 9.28 -23.56 -25.62
N TYR A 197 10.06 -24.29 -24.83
CA TYR A 197 9.88 -25.72 -24.60
C TYR A 197 9.26 -25.98 -23.23
N THR A 198 8.11 -26.64 -23.20
CA THR A 198 7.38 -26.92 -21.96
C THR A 198 7.56 -28.34 -21.42
N ASN A 199 8.24 -29.23 -22.17
CA ASN A 199 8.44 -30.65 -21.84
C ASN A 199 7.10 -31.42 -21.76
N SER A 200 7.00 -32.43 -20.88
CA SER A 200 5.82 -33.29 -20.78
C SER A 200 4.61 -32.64 -20.11
N GLU A 201 3.42 -33.16 -20.40
CA GLU A 201 2.14 -32.77 -19.76
C GLU A 201 2.17 -32.89 -18.24
N SER A 202 2.75 -33.98 -17.71
CA SER A 202 2.92 -34.18 -16.28
C SER A 202 3.79 -33.09 -15.66
N SER A 203 4.86 -32.69 -16.35
CA SER A 203 5.75 -31.61 -15.88
C SER A 203 5.02 -30.26 -15.83
N LEU A 204 4.13 -29.97 -16.78
CA LEU A 204 3.34 -28.74 -16.78
C LEU A 204 2.41 -28.67 -15.56
N LYS A 205 1.69 -29.76 -15.27
CA LYS A 205 0.80 -29.82 -14.09
C LYS A 205 1.60 -29.69 -12.79
N GLU A 206 2.70 -30.42 -12.66
CA GLU A 206 3.57 -30.35 -11.46
C GLU A 206 4.13 -28.94 -11.24
N ARG A 207 4.63 -28.27 -12.30
CA ARG A 207 5.12 -26.89 -12.20
C ARG A 207 4.06 -25.90 -11.76
N ALA A 208 2.84 -26.01 -12.30
CA ALA A 208 1.73 -25.15 -11.91
C ALA A 208 1.37 -25.35 -10.42
N ILE A 209 1.27 -26.60 -9.98
CA ILE A 209 1.01 -26.97 -8.59
C ILE A 209 2.12 -26.47 -7.67
N ASP A 210 3.39 -26.69 -8.01
CA ASP A 210 4.52 -26.25 -7.19
C ASP A 210 4.59 -24.73 -7.09
N THR A 211 4.20 -24.03 -8.15
CA THR A 211 4.04 -22.57 -8.13
C THR A 211 2.95 -22.15 -7.15
N LEU A 212 1.76 -22.76 -7.23
CA LEU A 212 0.62 -22.45 -6.34
C LEU A 212 0.91 -22.75 -4.86
N LYS A 213 1.67 -23.81 -4.56
CA LYS A 213 2.12 -24.16 -3.18
C LYS A 213 2.87 -23.03 -2.49
N ARG A 214 3.38 -22.02 -3.21
CA ARG A 214 4.03 -20.86 -2.60
C ARG A 214 3.08 -20.06 -1.71
N VAL A 215 1.83 -19.85 -2.14
CA VAL A 215 0.88 -18.92 -1.48
C VAL A 215 -0.42 -19.57 -0.99
N PHE A 216 -0.72 -20.79 -1.44
CA PHE A 216 -1.90 -21.55 -1.04
C PHE A 216 -1.57 -22.71 -0.12
N LYS A 217 -2.54 -23.13 0.70
CA LYS A 217 -2.38 -24.27 1.61
C LYS A 217 -2.10 -25.55 0.83
N GLY A 218 -1.09 -26.31 1.26
CA GLY A 218 -0.61 -27.50 0.54
C GLY A 218 -1.69 -28.54 0.27
N GLU A 219 -2.61 -28.73 1.22
CA GLU A 219 -3.74 -29.66 1.12
C GLU A 219 -4.80 -29.28 0.07
N ASP A 220 -4.91 -27.99 -0.26
CA ASP A 220 -5.92 -27.46 -1.18
C ASP A 220 -5.39 -27.32 -2.62
N VAL A 221 -4.07 -27.46 -2.86
CA VAL A 221 -3.47 -27.01 -4.13
C VAL A 221 -3.98 -27.76 -5.35
N GLU A 222 -4.22 -29.07 -5.24
CA GLU A 222 -4.83 -29.84 -6.33
C GLU A 222 -6.26 -29.36 -6.63
N GLU A 223 -7.07 -29.10 -5.59
CA GLU A 223 -8.42 -28.55 -5.76
C GLU A 223 -8.38 -27.16 -6.41
N ILE A 224 -7.44 -26.31 -6.00
CA ILE A 224 -7.24 -24.97 -6.56
C ILE A 224 -6.81 -25.06 -8.03
N TYR A 225 -5.90 -25.98 -8.36
CA TYR A 225 -5.50 -26.21 -9.74
C TYR A 225 -6.69 -26.61 -10.62
N GLU A 226 -7.55 -27.51 -10.14
CA GLU A 226 -8.77 -27.91 -10.84
C GLU A 226 -9.77 -26.73 -10.95
N LYS A 227 -9.91 -25.90 -9.91
CA LYS A 227 -10.72 -24.67 -9.95
C LYS A 227 -10.18 -23.67 -10.98
N ILE A 228 -8.87 -23.47 -11.06
CA ILE A 228 -8.24 -22.61 -12.06
C ILE A 228 -8.49 -23.16 -13.45
N SER A 229 -8.29 -24.46 -13.65
CA SER A 229 -8.52 -25.13 -14.95
C SER A 229 -9.98 -25.01 -15.40
N PHE A 230 -10.93 -25.16 -14.47
CA PHE A 230 -12.35 -24.93 -14.71
C PHE A 230 -12.65 -23.45 -15.00
N TYR A 231 -12.03 -22.53 -14.26
CA TYR A 231 -12.19 -21.09 -14.46
C TYR A 231 -11.70 -20.66 -15.85
N ILE A 232 -10.55 -21.16 -16.28
CA ILE A 232 -10.03 -20.96 -17.65
C ILE A 232 -11.09 -21.43 -18.64
N LYS A 233 -11.55 -22.69 -18.52
CA LYS A 233 -12.57 -23.25 -19.41
C LYS A 233 -13.86 -22.43 -19.48
N LYS A 234 -14.31 -21.87 -18.36
CA LYS A 234 -15.56 -21.10 -18.27
C LYS A 234 -15.43 -19.67 -18.80
N ASN A 235 -14.27 -19.03 -18.61
CA ASN A 235 -14.11 -17.59 -18.81
C ASN A 235 -13.25 -17.21 -20.03
N THR A 236 -12.59 -18.15 -20.69
CA THR A 236 -11.93 -17.90 -21.98
C THR A 236 -12.97 -17.74 -23.08
N THR A 237 -13.26 -16.50 -23.46
CA THR A 237 -14.07 -16.15 -24.64
C THR A 237 -13.29 -15.17 -25.51
N TYR A 238 -13.74 -14.93 -26.74
CA TYR A 238 -13.13 -13.92 -27.63
C TYR A 238 -13.23 -12.47 -27.09
N THR A 239 -14.08 -12.23 -26.07
CA THR A 239 -14.23 -10.93 -25.41
C THR A 239 -13.73 -10.92 -23.96
N GLY A 240 -13.30 -12.07 -23.44
CA GLY A 240 -12.99 -12.28 -22.04
C GLY A 240 -11.50 -12.49 -21.81
N SER A 241 -11.00 -11.93 -20.72
CA SER A 241 -9.63 -12.15 -20.23
C SER A 241 -9.67 -12.54 -18.76
N ILE A 242 -8.76 -13.44 -18.38
CA ILE A 242 -8.53 -13.83 -17.00
C ILE A 242 -7.62 -12.78 -16.39
N ARG A 243 -8.03 -12.24 -15.26
CA ARG A 243 -7.26 -11.26 -14.49
C ARG A 243 -6.95 -11.80 -13.10
N PRO A 244 -5.77 -11.51 -12.55
CA PRO A 244 -5.33 -12.14 -11.31
C PRO A 244 -6.18 -11.73 -10.11
N ARG A 245 -6.65 -10.48 -10.04
CA ARG A 245 -7.51 -10.01 -8.93
C ARG A 245 -8.84 -10.77 -8.87
N HIS A 246 -9.52 -10.87 -10.00
CA HIS A 246 -10.79 -11.58 -10.13
C HIS A 246 -10.65 -13.08 -9.82
N LEU A 247 -9.56 -13.70 -10.28
CA LEU A 247 -9.29 -15.09 -9.96
C LEU A 247 -8.98 -15.27 -8.46
N LEU A 248 -8.20 -14.36 -7.88
CA LEU A 248 -7.86 -14.40 -6.45
C LEU A 248 -9.08 -14.21 -5.56
N SER A 249 -10.10 -13.44 -5.97
CA SER A 249 -11.35 -13.32 -5.19
C SER A 249 -12.11 -14.63 -5.06
N GLU A 250 -12.05 -15.51 -6.07
CA GLU A 250 -12.65 -16.85 -6.03
C GLU A 250 -11.84 -17.82 -5.13
N LEU A 251 -10.55 -17.53 -4.92
CA LEU A 251 -9.60 -18.42 -4.25
C LEU A 251 -9.12 -17.91 -2.89
N ALA A 252 -9.56 -16.73 -2.45
CA ALA A 252 -9.01 -16.01 -1.30
C ALA A 252 -9.00 -16.83 0.00
N ASN A 253 -10.01 -17.68 0.19
CA ASN A 253 -10.17 -18.53 1.38
C ASN A 253 -9.14 -19.66 1.49
N HIS A 254 -8.46 -19.99 0.38
CA HIS A 254 -7.45 -21.04 0.32
C HIS A 254 -6.02 -20.53 0.55
N LEU A 255 -5.84 -19.20 0.65
CA LEU A 255 -4.53 -18.62 0.91
C LEU A 255 -4.00 -19.08 2.27
N LYS A 256 -2.69 -19.29 2.37
CA LYS A 256 -2.06 -19.59 3.66
C LYS A 256 -2.26 -18.41 4.62
N SER A 257 -2.30 -18.72 5.91
CA SER A 257 -2.49 -17.73 6.97
C SER A 257 -1.30 -16.77 7.14
N ASP A 258 -0.13 -17.15 6.65
CA ASP A 258 1.12 -16.38 6.66
C ASP A 258 1.39 -15.63 5.34
N THR A 259 0.56 -15.85 4.31
CA THR A 259 0.68 -15.12 3.05
C THR A 259 0.51 -13.64 3.29
N LYS A 260 1.55 -12.87 2.93
CA LYS A 260 1.60 -11.42 3.11
C LYS A 260 0.42 -10.74 2.42
N ARG A 261 0.01 -9.60 2.97
CA ARG A 261 -1.00 -8.72 2.35
C ARG A 261 -0.42 -7.35 2.14
N TRP A 262 -0.60 -6.82 0.93
CA TRP A 262 0.00 -5.57 0.53
C TRP A 262 -1.05 -4.62 -0.07
N THR A 263 -0.84 -3.32 0.16
CA THR A 263 -1.49 -2.21 -0.55
C THR A 263 -0.41 -1.31 -1.12
N ARG A 264 -0.53 -0.97 -2.40
CA ARG A 264 0.40 -0.14 -3.14
C ARG A 264 -0.26 1.15 -3.59
N PHE A 265 0.44 2.25 -3.33
CA PHE A 265 0.15 3.57 -3.85
C PHE A 265 1.28 3.97 -4.80
N TYR A 266 0.93 4.27 -6.05
CA TYR A 266 1.87 4.75 -7.05
C TYR A 266 1.52 6.16 -7.52
N TRP A 267 2.47 7.10 -7.45
CA TRP A 267 2.30 8.44 -7.99
C TRP A 267 2.95 8.56 -9.37
N SER A 268 2.13 8.85 -10.38
CA SER A 268 2.57 9.02 -11.76
C SER A 268 3.08 10.43 -12.10
N GLY A 269 3.03 11.37 -11.14
CA GLY A 269 3.21 12.80 -11.38
C GLY A 269 1.90 13.57 -11.61
N ARG A 270 0.80 12.87 -11.92
CA ARG A 270 -0.53 13.48 -12.14
C ARG A 270 -1.68 12.73 -11.47
N SER A 271 -1.54 11.43 -11.28
CA SER A 271 -2.56 10.55 -10.71
C SER A 271 -1.96 9.62 -9.66
N TRP A 272 -2.80 9.21 -8.72
CA TRP A 272 -2.50 8.12 -7.80
C TRP A 272 -3.11 6.82 -8.32
N ASP A 273 -2.29 5.81 -8.54
CA ASP A 273 -2.72 4.47 -8.92
C ASP A 273 -2.60 3.55 -7.71
N ILE A 274 -3.72 2.95 -7.32
CA ILE A 274 -3.85 2.14 -6.11
C ILE A 274 -4.12 0.69 -6.50
N SER A 275 -3.37 -0.24 -5.92
CA SER A 275 -3.51 -1.69 -6.14
C SER A 275 -3.18 -2.44 -4.86
N GLY A 276 -3.58 -3.69 -4.73
CA GLY A 276 -3.34 -4.47 -3.52
C GLY A 276 -4.20 -5.70 -3.41
N ILE A 277 -4.06 -6.40 -2.28
CA ILE A 277 -4.78 -7.64 -2.01
C ILE A 277 -5.51 -7.64 -0.66
N ASN A 278 -5.71 -6.47 -0.05
CA ASN A 278 -6.49 -6.34 1.19
C ASN A 278 -8.00 -6.31 0.90
N ASP A 279 -8.43 -5.69 -0.20
CA ASP A 279 -9.86 -5.57 -0.57
C ASP A 279 -10.29 -6.59 -1.63
N ILE A 280 -9.97 -7.87 -1.42
CA ILE A 280 -10.25 -8.94 -2.40
C ILE A 280 -11.63 -9.57 -2.21
N ALA A 281 -12.09 -9.74 -0.97
CA ALA A 281 -13.28 -10.54 -0.67
C ALA A 281 -14.56 -10.02 -1.35
N SER A 282 -14.70 -8.69 -1.47
CA SER A 282 -15.84 -8.09 -2.15
C SER A 282 -15.64 -8.01 -3.66
N ASN A 283 -14.40 -7.83 -4.10
CA ASN A 283 -13.97 -7.44 -5.45
C ASN A 283 -14.84 -6.32 -6.09
N LYS A 284 -15.49 -5.48 -5.27
CA LYS A 284 -16.34 -4.35 -5.72
C LYS A 284 -15.54 -3.07 -5.85
N SER A 285 -14.49 -2.93 -5.04
CA SER A 285 -13.55 -1.82 -5.05
C SER A 285 -12.12 -2.35 -4.95
N ILE A 286 -11.18 -1.50 -5.35
CA ILE A 286 -9.76 -1.74 -5.16
C ILE A 286 -9.32 -0.87 -3.99
N GLU A 287 -8.91 -1.54 -2.91
CA GLU A 287 -8.22 -0.95 -1.76
C GLU A 287 -8.96 0.26 -1.18
N ALA A 288 -10.24 0.08 -0.86
CA ALA A 288 -11.01 1.12 -0.18
C ALA A 288 -10.40 1.48 1.19
N PRO A 289 -10.39 2.76 1.60
CA PRO A 289 -9.86 3.19 2.91
C PRO A 289 -10.48 2.44 4.09
N SER A 290 -11.77 2.10 4.01
CA SER A 290 -12.51 1.32 5.00
C SER A 290 -11.98 -0.11 5.21
N VAL A 291 -11.24 -0.66 4.24
CA VAL A 291 -10.61 -1.98 4.32
C VAL A 291 -9.12 -1.85 4.61
N VAL A 292 -8.44 -0.92 3.93
CA VAL A 292 -6.98 -0.73 4.03
C VAL A 292 -6.56 -0.28 5.43
N VAL A 293 -7.26 0.69 6.03
CA VAL A 293 -6.86 1.22 7.33
C VAL A 293 -6.94 0.13 8.41
N PRO A 294 -8.06 -0.59 8.61
CA PRO A 294 -8.08 -1.70 9.57
C PRO A 294 -7.09 -2.81 9.23
N ALA A 295 -6.89 -3.13 7.94
CA ALA A 295 -5.95 -4.16 7.53
C ALA A 295 -4.51 -3.82 7.89
N LEU A 296 -4.10 -2.55 7.85
CA LEU A 296 -2.73 -2.11 8.13
C LEU A 296 -2.49 -1.69 9.59
N TRP A 297 -3.49 -1.17 10.28
CA TRP A 297 -3.36 -0.55 11.63
C TRP A 297 -3.84 -1.42 12.80
N THR A 298 -4.21 -2.68 12.57
CA THR A 298 -4.57 -3.61 13.64
C THR A 298 -3.56 -4.75 13.78
N ASP A 299 -3.40 -5.26 15.00
CA ASP A 299 -2.52 -6.38 15.34
C ASP A 299 -3.18 -7.76 15.26
N ASN A 300 -4.49 -7.82 14.97
CA ASN A 300 -5.27 -9.05 14.91
C ASN A 300 -4.98 -9.95 13.68
N ASN A 301 -3.93 -9.65 12.92
CA ASN A 301 -3.63 -10.33 11.67
C ASN A 301 -2.43 -11.27 11.84
N SER A 302 -2.62 -12.54 11.45
CA SER A 302 -1.58 -13.58 11.47
C SER A 302 -0.52 -13.44 10.37
N TYR A 303 -0.76 -12.57 9.40
CA TYR A 303 0.09 -12.35 8.24
C TYR A 303 0.85 -11.02 8.34
N VAL A 304 1.96 -10.95 7.60
CA VAL A 304 2.73 -9.72 7.41
C VAL A 304 1.95 -8.74 6.53
N ARG A 305 1.95 -7.48 6.94
CA ARG A 305 1.27 -6.37 6.27
C ARG A 305 2.29 -5.48 5.57
N GLU A 306 2.04 -5.09 4.34
CA GLU A 306 2.95 -4.26 3.55
C GLU A 306 2.24 -3.03 2.99
N LEU A 307 2.76 -1.85 3.31
CA LEU A 307 2.38 -0.60 2.67
C LEU A 307 3.46 -0.22 1.67
N LYS A 308 3.12 -0.22 0.38
CA LYS A 308 4.03 0.06 -0.72
C LYS A 308 3.77 1.48 -1.27
N VAL A 309 4.76 2.36 -1.31
CA VAL A 309 4.61 3.76 -1.76
C VAL A 309 5.69 4.11 -2.80
N PHE A 310 5.33 4.18 -4.09
CA PHE A 310 6.26 4.34 -5.22
C PHE A 310 5.93 5.49 -6.19
N GLY A 311 6.94 6.16 -6.73
CA GLY A 311 6.73 7.31 -7.63
C GLY A 311 7.76 8.43 -7.42
N SER A 312 7.93 9.28 -8.44
CA SER A 312 8.85 10.42 -8.39
C SER A 312 8.14 11.68 -7.92
N GLY A 313 8.79 12.49 -7.08
CA GLY A 313 8.33 13.86 -6.83
C GLY A 313 7.06 13.95 -6.00
N TYR A 314 6.97 13.20 -4.90
CA TYR A 314 5.97 13.45 -3.85
C TYR A 314 6.13 14.83 -3.18
N SER A 315 7.06 15.66 -3.65
CA SER A 315 7.52 16.95 -3.11
C SER A 315 6.46 18.05 -3.03
N GLY A 316 5.17 17.75 -3.25
CA GLY A 316 4.05 18.65 -2.97
C GLY A 316 3.33 18.32 -1.66
N LYS A 317 2.62 19.29 -1.09
CA LYS A 317 1.55 19.04 -0.10
C LYS A 317 0.41 18.31 -0.81
N CYS A 318 0.56 17.00 -1.02
CA CYS A 318 -0.53 16.15 -1.46
C CYS A 318 -1.17 15.51 -0.22
N ASP A 319 -2.47 15.66 -0.06
CA ASP A 319 -3.19 15.22 1.14
C ASP A 319 -3.03 13.71 1.37
N ILE A 320 -3.02 12.90 0.30
CA ILE A 320 -2.76 11.45 0.39
C ILE A 320 -1.38 11.19 1.00
N THR A 321 -0.35 11.96 0.66
CA THR A 321 1.00 11.75 1.22
C THR A 321 1.00 11.95 2.73
N GLY A 322 0.27 12.94 3.25
CA GLY A 322 0.08 13.13 4.69
C GLY A 322 -0.56 11.90 5.34
N SER A 323 -1.65 11.39 4.75
CA SER A 323 -2.34 10.19 5.23
C SER A 323 -1.43 8.95 5.20
N LEU A 324 -0.63 8.77 4.14
CA LEU A 324 0.30 7.64 4.02
C LEU A 324 1.46 7.73 5.03
N ILE A 325 1.97 8.94 5.30
CA ILE A 325 2.96 9.16 6.36
C ILE A 325 2.36 8.78 7.70
N ARG A 326 1.16 9.28 8.03
CA ARG A 326 0.44 8.90 9.25
C ARG A 326 0.31 7.38 9.35
N LEU A 327 -0.17 6.71 8.29
CA LEU A 327 -0.26 5.23 8.24
C LEU A 327 1.07 4.55 8.56
N SER A 328 2.18 5.05 8.00
CA SER A 328 3.52 4.47 8.17
C SER A 328 4.12 4.68 9.56
N LEU A 329 3.68 5.70 10.31
CA LEU A 329 4.23 6.07 11.62
C LEU A 329 3.72 5.19 12.76
N HIS A 330 2.53 4.59 12.60
CA HIS A 330 1.87 3.80 13.64
C HIS A 330 1.76 2.30 13.30
N PRO A 331 2.84 1.61 12.93
CA PRO A 331 2.78 0.18 12.71
C PRO A 331 2.43 -0.52 14.02
N VAL A 332 1.41 -1.37 13.98
CA VAL A 332 1.08 -2.30 15.06
C VAL A 332 1.47 -3.69 14.59
N GLY A 333 2.17 -4.48 15.41
CA GLY A 333 2.65 -5.81 15.03
C GLY A 333 3.67 -5.80 13.87
N VAL A 334 3.59 -6.81 12.99
CA VAL A 334 4.54 -6.99 11.87
C VAL A 334 4.01 -6.30 10.61
N MET A 335 4.43 -5.05 10.40
CA MET A 335 4.15 -4.26 9.20
C MET A 335 5.46 -3.74 8.60
N HIS A 336 5.54 -3.73 7.26
CA HIS A 336 6.62 -3.13 6.50
C HIS A 336 6.12 -1.97 5.65
N VAL A 337 6.98 -1.00 5.43
CA VAL A 337 6.74 0.11 4.51
C VAL A 337 7.81 0.06 3.44
N ASP A 338 7.42 -0.24 2.20
CA ASP A 338 8.32 -0.23 1.06
C ASP A 338 8.17 1.09 0.32
N CYS A 339 9.29 1.74 0.01
CA CYS A 339 9.29 3.01 -0.70
C CYS A 339 10.46 3.14 -1.66
N LEU A 340 10.32 4.04 -2.63
CA LEU A 340 11.36 4.29 -3.64
C LEU A 340 12.62 4.94 -3.03
N ASP A 341 12.43 5.96 -2.19
CA ASP A 341 13.50 6.65 -1.47
C ASP A 341 13.23 6.61 0.04
N LYS A 342 13.94 5.70 0.71
CA LYS A 342 13.86 5.54 2.17
C LYS A 342 14.29 6.80 2.91
N THR A 343 15.32 7.48 2.44
CA THR A 343 15.88 8.65 3.13
C THR A 343 14.91 9.82 3.06
N GLU A 344 14.33 10.07 1.89
CA GLU A 344 13.28 11.08 1.73
C GLU A 344 12.06 10.77 2.60
N TRP A 345 11.60 9.51 2.60
CA TRP A 345 10.41 9.11 3.37
C TRP A 345 10.63 9.28 4.88
N VAL A 346 11.76 8.80 5.41
CA VAL A 346 12.13 8.94 6.82
C VAL A 346 12.27 10.41 7.20
N ASN A 347 12.98 11.21 6.40
CA ASN A 347 13.15 12.64 6.66
C ASN A 347 11.82 13.38 6.69
N ARG A 348 10.88 13.01 5.80
CA ARG A 348 9.57 13.64 5.74
C ARG A 348 8.68 13.25 6.91
N ALA A 349 8.70 11.98 7.31
CA ALA A 349 8.00 11.50 8.50
C ALA A 349 8.56 12.15 9.77
N GLY A 350 9.89 12.28 9.87
CA GLY A 350 10.57 12.99 10.95
C GLY A 350 10.20 14.47 11.00
N LYS A 351 10.30 15.18 9.87
CA LYS A 351 9.93 16.61 9.80
C LYS A 351 8.45 16.86 10.10
N SER A 352 7.56 15.97 9.67
CA SER A 352 6.12 16.16 9.89
C SER A 352 5.68 15.93 11.33
N THR A 353 6.50 15.25 12.13
CA THR A 353 6.27 14.96 13.56
C THR A 353 7.26 15.68 14.48
N GLY A 354 8.25 16.36 13.92
CA GLY A 354 9.30 17.05 14.68
C GLY A 354 10.23 16.08 15.40
N GLY A 355 10.47 14.91 14.80
CA GLY A 355 11.38 13.89 15.32
C GLY A 355 10.76 12.91 16.33
N THR A 356 9.53 13.14 16.80
CA THR A 356 8.89 12.29 17.83
C THR A 356 7.38 12.15 17.65
N LEU A 357 6.82 10.98 17.99
CA LEU A 357 5.37 10.80 18.21
C LEU A 357 4.93 11.27 19.60
N GLY A 358 5.90 11.53 20.48
CA GLY A 358 5.73 12.03 21.84
C GLY A 358 5.89 10.99 22.93
N LEU A 359 6.35 9.78 22.58
CA LEU A 359 6.63 8.70 23.53
C LEU A 359 8.07 8.75 24.06
N GLY A 360 9.01 9.21 23.24
CA GLY A 360 10.44 9.21 23.51
C GLY A 360 11.23 9.94 22.41
N GLU A 361 12.51 10.18 22.67
CA GLU A 361 13.45 10.81 21.71
C GLU A 361 13.66 9.96 20.45
N GLU A 362 13.65 8.64 20.57
CA GLU A 362 13.92 7.70 19.47
C GLU A 362 12.70 6.85 19.07
N ASP A 363 11.48 7.32 19.33
CA ASP A 363 10.26 6.51 19.09
C ASP A 363 9.95 6.23 17.61
N LEU A 364 10.64 6.94 16.70
CA LEU A 364 10.64 6.71 15.25
C LEU A 364 11.68 5.70 14.76
N SER A 365 12.68 5.34 15.57
CA SER A 365 13.81 4.48 15.17
C SER A 365 13.37 3.04 14.81
N GLY A 366 12.29 2.56 15.44
CA GLY A 366 11.75 1.21 15.23
C GLY A 366 10.92 1.01 13.96
N LEU A 367 10.81 2.03 13.08
CA LEU A 367 10.02 1.94 11.85
C LEU A 367 10.71 1.04 10.81
N ARG A 368 10.00 0.02 10.33
CA ARG A 368 10.49 -0.93 9.31
C ARG A 368 10.27 -0.38 7.90
N ILE A 369 11.05 0.64 7.54
CA ILE A 369 11.04 1.26 6.20
C ILE A 369 12.16 0.64 5.36
N ILE A 370 11.77 0.08 4.21
CA ILE A 370 12.62 -0.65 3.27
C ILE A 370 12.66 0.14 1.95
N GLN A 371 13.85 0.30 1.40
CA GLN A 371 14.01 0.86 0.06
C GLN A 371 13.80 -0.23 -0.99
N SER A 372 12.94 0.04 -1.96
CA SER A 372 12.62 -0.88 -3.05
C SER A 372 12.64 -0.14 -4.39
N SER A 373 13.00 -0.85 -5.45
CA SER A 373 13.11 -0.31 -6.81
C SER A 373 11.95 -0.75 -7.72
N GLU A 374 10.84 -1.20 -7.15
CA GLU A 374 9.71 -1.67 -7.95
C GLU A 374 9.07 -0.53 -8.77
N GLY A 375 8.66 -0.85 -10.00
CA GLY A 375 8.04 0.08 -10.94
C GLY A 375 6.57 0.39 -10.63
N ALA A 376 5.90 1.06 -11.58
CA ALA A 376 4.46 1.30 -11.47
C ALA A 376 3.65 -0.01 -11.49
N PRO A 377 2.45 -0.03 -10.88
CA PRO A 377 1.65 -1.24 -10.77
C PRO A 377 1.38 -1.85 -12.13
N GLU A 378 1.57 -3.16 -12.18
CA GLU A 378 1.16 -4.00 -13.28
C GLU A 378 -0.20 -4.59 -12.90
N GLY A 379 -1.19 -4.50 -13.77
CA GLY A 379 -2.50 -5.09 -13.50
C GLY A 379 -3.61 -4.08 -13.25
N GLU A 380 -4.67 -4.60 -12.63
CA GLU A 380 -5.83 -3.80 -12.24
C GLU A 380 -5.48 -2.83 -11.12
N ASN A 381 -5.75 -1.55 -11.37
CA ASN A 381 -5.58 -0.49 -10.39
C ASN A 381 -6.79 0.42 -10.37
N ARG A 382 -6.95 1.12 -9.25
CA ARG A 382 -7.84 2.27 -9.13
C ARG A 382 -6.99 3.53 -9.33
N SER A 383 -7.27 4.25 -10.41
CA SER A 383 -6.58 5.50 -10.72
C SER A 383 -7.42 6.69 -10.24
N LEU A 384 -6.88 7.47 -9.31
CA LEU A 384 -7.43 8.75 -8.85
C LEU A 384 -6.81 9.86 -9.71
N LYS A 385 -7.59 10.40 -10.64
CA LYS A 385 -7.08 11.35 -11.65
C LYS A 385 -7.50 12.78 -11.37
N LYS A 386 -8.63 12.98 -10.69
CA LYS A 386 -9.15 14.32 -10.38
C LYS A 386 -8.71 14.75 -8.99
N ILE A 387 -8.48 16.05 -8.82
CA ILE A 387 -8.11 16.65 -7.53
C ILE A 387 -9.14 16.31 -6.45
N GLY A 388 -10.44 16.49 -6.73
CA GLY A 388 -11.50 16.16 -5.77
C GLY A 388 -11.59 14.66 -5.43
N GLU A 389 -11.15 13.75 -6.31
CA GLU A 389 -11.06 12.32 -6.00
C GLU A 389 -9.89 12.04 -5.03
N ILE A 390 -8.76 12.73 -5.22
CA ILE A 390 -7.57 12.64 -4.37
C ILE A 390 -7.88 13.19 -2.97
N GLU A 391 -8.50 14.38 -2.88
CA GLU A 391 -8.89 15.02 -1.62
C GLU A 391 -9.93 14.17 -0.87
N ALA A 392 -10.96 13.67 -1.56
CA ALA A 392 -11.97 12.81 -0.96
C ALA A 392 -11.36 11.50 -0.42
N PHE A 393 -10.45 10.88 -1.18
CA PHE A 393 -9.77 9.66 -0.74
C PHE A 393 -8.86 9.91 0.48
N ALA A 394 -8.13 11.03 0.50
CA ALA A 394 -7.33 11.43 1.66
C ALA A 394 -8.20 11.69 2.88
N LYS A 395 -9.31 12.42 2.73
CA LYS A 395 -10.28 12.66 3.81
C LYS A 395 -10.82 11.35 4.37
N GLU A 396 -11.21 10.42 3.49
CA GLU A 396 -11.71 9.11 3.91
C GLU A 396 -10.64 8.29 4.65
N LEU A 397 -9.37 8.32 4.20
CA LEU A 397 -8.27 7.70 4.95
C LEU A 397 -8.14 8.27 6.36
N HIS A 398 -8.14 9.59 6.52
CA HIS A 398 -8.08 10.25 7.83
C HIS A 398 -9.26 9.87 8.71
N GLU A 399 -10.49 9.94 8.18
CA GLU A 399 -11.70 9.54 8.88
C GLU A 399 -11.61 8.11 9.42
N LYS A 400 -11.19 7.14 8.59
CA LYS A 400 -11.05 5.74 9.02
C LYS A 400 -9.93 5.55 10.05
N MET A 401 -8.84 6.31 9.95
CA MET A 401 -7.77 6.32 10.94
C MET A 401 -8.20 6.94 12.27
N HIS A 402 -8.99 8.02 12.25
CA HIS A 402 -9.57 8.62 13.46
C HIS A 402 -10.53 7.65 14.14
N ASN A 403 -11.48 7.09 13.41
CA ASN A 403 -12.46 6.14 13.97
C ASN A 403 -11.77 4.93 14.62
N LEU A 404 -10.74 4.36 13.97
CA LEU A 404 -9.97 3.25 14.53
C LEU A 404 -9.24 3.69 15.81
N THR A 405 -8.57 4.83 15.78
CA THR A 405 -7.85 5.36 16.96
C THR A 405 -8.80 5.65 18.11
N PHE A 406 -9.96 6.22 17.83
CA PHE A 406 -11.01 6.49 18.81
C PHE A 406 -11.50 5.21 19.47
N GLY A 407 -11.78 4.16 18.69
CA GLY A 407 -12.18 2.86 19.26
C GLY A 407 -11.12 2.27 20.22
N LEU A 408 -9.84 2.41 19.88
CA LEU A 408 -8.74 1.99 20.78
C LEU A 408 -8.66 2.85 22.05
N VAL A 409 -8.81 4.17 21.91
CA VAL A 409 -8.80 5.13 23.02
C VAL A 409 -10.00 4.89 23.95
N ASP A 410 -11.20 4.67 23.40
CA ASP A 410 -12.41 4.39 24.18
C ASP A 410 -12.26 3.10 25.00
N GLY A 411 -11.78 2.03 24.38
CA GLY A 411 -11.45 0.79 25.09
C GLY A 411 -10.43 1.02 26.21
N ALA A 412 -9.38 1.80 25.94
CA ALA A 412 -8.33 2.09 26.90
C ALA A 412 -8.80 2.98 28.07
N ILE A 413 -9.66 3.96 27.83
CA ILE A 413 -10.26 4.82 28.87
C ILE A 413 -11.25 4.01 29.71
N THR A 414 -12.12 3.23 29.06
CA THR A 414 -13.10 2.36 29.75
C THR A 414 -12.40 1.38 30.69
N GLU A 415 -11.32 0.74 30.22
CA GLU A 415 -10.51 -0.15 31.07
C GLU A 415 -9.79 0.61 32.20
N LYS A 416 -9.34 1.85 31.97
CA LYS A 416 -8.74 2.68 33.01
C LYS A 416 -9.76 3.04 34.09
N ILE A 417 -10.97 3.46 33.72
CA ILE A 417 -12.08 3.75 34.64
C ILE A 417 -12.47 2.51 35.43
N ARG A 418 -12.57 1.35 34.76
CA ARG A 418 -12.90 0.07 35.38
C ARG A 418 -11.88 -0.34 36.45
N LYS A 419 -10.60 -0.10 36.21
CA LYS A 419 -9.50 -0.40 37.15
C LYS A 419 -9.37 0.61 38.29
N SER A 420 -9.96 1.79 38.17
CA SER A 420 -10.01 2.77 39.25
C SER A 420 -10.86 2.26 40.42
N LYS A 421 -10.52 2.72 41.63
CA LYS A 421 -11.21 2.34 42.85
C LYS A 421 -12.71 2.69 42.74
N ALA A 422 -13.56 1.75 43.11
CA ALA A 422 -15.01 1.97 43.14
C ALA A 422 -15.36 3.10 44.12
N GLY A 423 -16.23 4.01 43.70
CA GLY A 423 -16.65 5.18 44.46
C GLY A 423 -17.17 6.31 43.56
N ASN A 424 -17.52 7.44 44.18
CA ASN A 424 -18.16 8.57 43.51
C ASN A 424 -17.33 9.14 42.35
N LEU A 425 -16.00 9.20 42.48
CA LEU A 425 -15.12 9.66 41.42
C LEU A 425 -15.27 8.79 40.16
N ARG A 426 -15.23 7.47 40.33
CA ARG A 426 -15.34 6.53 39.20
C ARG A 426 -16.67 6.71 38.48
N SER A 427 -17.78 6.70 39.21
CA SER A 427 -19.11 6.83 38.62
C SER A 427 -19.27 8.16 37.87
N LYS A 428 -18.83 9.28 38.45
CA LYS A 428 -18.93 10.59 37.80
C LYS A 428 -18.03 10.72 36.56
N VAL A 429 -16.83 10.13 36.59
CA VAL A 429 -15.93 10.07 35.42
C VAL A 429 -16.52 9.17 34.33
N GLU A 430 -17.13 8.04 34.70
CA GLU A 430 -17.83 7.14 33.79
C GLU A 430 -19.01 7.83 33.10
N ASP A 431 -19.87 8.52 33.87
CA ASP A 431 -20.98 9.32 33.34
C ASP A 431 -20.49 10.40 32.37
N ARG A 432 -19.44 11.14 32.75
CA ARG A 432 -18.87 12.20 31.90
C ARG A 432 -18.26 11.64 30.62
N TRP A 433 -17.57 10.50 30.70
CA TRP A 433 -17.02 9.84 29.52
C TRP A 433 -18.12 9.34 28.59
N GLY A 434 -19.23 8.81 29.13
CA GLY A 434 -20.41 8.43 28.35
C GLY A 434 -20.93 9.57 27.48
N LEU A 435 -21.09 10.77 28.06
CA LEU A 435 -21.54 11.97 27.34
C LEU A 435 -20.56 12.41 26.24
N TRP A 436 -19.26 12.43 26.53
CA TRP A 436 -18.24 12.79 25.53
C TRP A 436 -18.16 11.75 24.42
N ARG A 437 -18.27 10.48 24.77
CA ARG A 437 -18.28 9.36 23.82
C ARG A 437 -19.44 9.49 22.83
N GLU A 438 -20.66 9.75 23.29
CA GLU A 438 -21.83 9.94 22.41
C GLU A 438 -21.60 11.03 21.36
N THR A 439 -20.90 12.10 21.72
CA THR A 439 -20.58 13.19 20.79
C THR A 439 -19.49 12.78 19.80
N LEU A 440 -18.47 12.04 20.27
CA LEU A 440 -17.31 11.66 19.47
C LEU A 440 -17.55 10.44 18.57
N ASP A 441 -18.45 9.52 18.92
CA ASP A 441 -18.63 8.22 18.24
C ASP A 441 -18.98 8.35 16.75
N TYR A 442 -19.65 9.45 16.36
CA TYR A 442 -20.07 9.72 14.99
C TYR A 442 -19.37 10.92 14.34
N ASP A 443 -18.39 11.54 15.01
CA ASP A 443 -17.76 12.77 14.55
C ASP A 443 -16.23 12.64 14.49
N SER A 444 -15.75 12.10 13.38
CA SER A 444 -14.31 11.96 13.13
C SER A 444 -13.55 13.30 13.12
N GLU A 445 -14.21 14.42 12.79
CA GLU A 445 -13.56 15.72 12.77
C GLU A 445 -13.29 16.19 14.19
N ASN A 446 -14.26 16.04 15.10
CA ASN A 446 -14.07 16.30 16.53
C ASN A 446 -13.10 15.32 17.20
N GLN A 447 -13.11 14.03 16.83
CA GLN A 447 -12.09 13.07 17.27
C GLN A 447 -10.68 13.55 16.88
N GLY A 448 -10.48 13.88 15.59
CA GLY A 448 -9.21 14.36 15.07
C GLY A 448 -8.75 15.65 15.73
N ALA A 449 -9.66 16.62 15.91
CA ALA A 449 -9.37 17.89 16.55
C ALA A 449 -8.95 17.73 18.02
N LEU A 450 -9.67 16.91 18.79
CA LEU A 450 -9.33 16.62 20.19
C LEU A 450 -7.96 15.95 20.30
N PHE A 451 -7.71 14.89 19.53
CA PHE A 451 -6.46 14.14 19.61
C PHE A 451 -5.26 14.95 19.11
N SER A 452 -5.42 15.70 18.01
CA SER A 452 -4.38 16.60 17.51
C SER A 452 -4.06 17.70 18.52
N ARG A 453 -5.06 18.26 19.21
CA ARG A 453 -4.82 19.25 20.27
C ARG A 453 -4.05 18.67 21.44
N ILE A 454 -4.30 17.40 21.79
CA ILE A 454 -3.59 16.71 22.88
C ILE A 454 -2.12 16.42 22.54
N LEU A 455 -1.84 16.13 21.27
CA LEU A 455 -0.51 15.72 20.79
C LEU A 455 0.24 16.83 20.03
N GLY A 456 -0.27 18.05 20.02
CA GLY A 456 0.27 19.16 19.22
C GLY A 456 0.22 20.49 19.95
N PRO A 457 1.22 20.79 20.79
CA PRO A 457 1.37 22.11 21.40
C PRO A 457 1.49 23.23 20.37
N ALA A 458 0.89 24.39 20.66
CA ALA A 458 0.97 25.56 19.79
C ALA A 458 2.41 26.07 19.65
N ALA A 459 3.26 25.86 20.66
CA ALA A 459 4.68 26.21 20.65
C ALA A 459 5.45 25.60 19.47
N GLU A 460 5.05 24.43 18.96
CA GLU A 460 5.73 23.75 17.83
C GLU A 460 5.47 24.43 16.48
N GLY A 461 4.48 25.33 16.43
CA GLY A 461 4.10 26.07 15.23
C GLY A 461 3.45 25.20 14.13
N LYS A 462 3.35 25.77 12.93
CA LYS A 462 2.66 25.13 11.78
C LYS A 462 3.52 24.14 11.00
N ARG A 463 4.81 23.99 11.37
CA ARG A 463 5.73 23.06 10.69
C ARG A 463 5.39 21.61 11.03
N ILE A 464 4.88 21.37 12.24
CA ILE A 464 4.53 20.05 12.75
C ILE A 464 3.05 19.78 12.46
N SER A 465 2.78 18.55 12.02
CA SER A 465 1.43 18.04 11.83
C SER A 465 1.09 17.12 13.00
N ALA A 466 0.44 17.68 14.02
CA ALA A 466 -0.02 16.93 15.20
C ALA A 466 -0.88 15.71 14.82
N GLU A 467 -1.64 15.84 13.73
CA GLU A 467 -2.42 14.78 13.11
C GLU A 467 -1.59 13.52 12.79
N ASN A 468 -0.32 13.67 12.39
CA ASN A 468 0.57 12.53 12.15
C ASN A 468 0.98 11.78 13.43
N ARG A 469 0.92 12.45 14.60
CA ARG A 469 1.15 11.81 15.90
C ARG A 469 -0.08 11.03 16.39
N VAL A 470 -1.26 11.26 15.84
CA VAL A 470 -2.49 10.57 16.25
C VAL A 470 -2.55 9.17 15.63
N GLY A 471 -2.49 8.13 16.45
CA GLY A 471 -2.66 6.75 15.97
C GLY A 471 -2.47 5.69 17.06
N PRO A 472 -2.49 4.40 16.69
CA PRO A 472 -2.38 3.28 17.63
C PRO A 472 -1.23 3.36 18.64
N LYS A 473 -0.05 3.87 18.26
CA LYS A 473 1.11 3.95 19.17
C LYS A 473 0.92 4.97 20.29
N THR A 474 0.13 6.03 20.06
CA THR A 474 -0.06 7.13 21.01
C THR A 474 -1.34 7.01 21.84
N VAL A 475 -2.05 5.89 21.73
CA VAL A 475 -3.29 5.62 22.50
C VAL A 475 -3.07 5.75 24.01
N SER A 476 -1.91 5.33 24.55
CA SER A 476 -1.59 5.48 25.98
C SER A 476 -1.52 6.94 26.42
N LEU A 477 -0.89 7.80 25.61
CA LEU A 477 -0.78 9.25 25.84
C LEU A 477 -2.16 9.92 25.80
N LEU A 478 -2.93 9.63 24.76
CA LEU A 478 -4.30 10.12 24.60
C LEU A 478 -5.20 9.70 25.77
N ARG A 479 -5.16 8.42 26.14
CA ARG A 479 -5.90 7.87 27.30
C ARG A 479 -5.59 8.64 28.58
N ASP A 480 -4.32 8.90 28.85
CA ASP A 480 -3.92 9.55 30.12
C ASP A 480 -4.32 11.02 30.17
N ALA A 481 -4.12 11.76 29.06
CA ALA A 481 -4.57 13.14 28.94
C ALA A 481 -6.09 13.27 29.06
N ILE A 482 -6.86 12.44 28.34
CA ILE A 482 -8.32 12.47 28.38
C ILE A 482 -8.82 12.07 29.76
N TYR A 483 -8.21 11.07 30.41
CA TYR A 483 -8.58 10.70 31.78
C TYR A 483 -8.39 11.86 32.77
N HIS A 484 -7.29 12.62 32.65
CA HIS A 484 -7.09 13.80 33.50
C HIS A 484 -8.09 14.92 33.16
N LEU A 485 -8.38 15.16 31.88
CA LEU A 485 -9.43 16.10 31.47
C LEU A 485 -10.79 15.73 32.10
N LEU A 486 -11.16 14.45 32.07
CA LEU A 486 -12.38 13.96 32.68
C LEU A 486 -12.41 14.23 34.20
N VAL A 487 -11.32 13.93 34.91
CA VAL A 487 -11.24 14.17 36.36
C VAL A 487 -11.36 15.65 36.68
N VAL A 488 -10.61 16.51 35.99
CA VAL A 488 -10.65 17.96 36.20
C VAL A 488 -12.05 18.50 35.89
N SER A 489 -12.65 18.06 34.79
CA SER A 489 -14.01 18.42 34.40
C SER A 489 -15.01 18.05 35.49
N VAL A 490 -15.00 16.80 35.99
CA VAL A 490 -15.87 16.34 37.08
C VAL A 490 -15.66 17.11 38.38
N CYS A 491 -14.43 17.52 38.68
CA CYS A 491 -14.11 18.22 39.94
C CYS A 491 -14.48 19.72 39.94
N LEU A 492 -14.53 20.35 38.76
CA LEU A 492 -14.70 21.79 38.57
C LEU A 492 -16.02 22.22 37.93
N SER A 493 -16.71 21.31 37.23
CA SER A 493 -18.03 21.60 36.67
C SER A 493 -18.99 22.04 37.78
N ASP A 494 -19.63 23.18 37.57
CA ASP A 494 -20.88 23.51 38.25
C ASP A 494 -22.00 22.78 37.49
N ASP A 495 -23.14 22.50 38.15
CA ASP A 495 -24.26 21.74 37.58
C ASP A 495 -24.87 22.37 36.29
N ASP A 496 -24.45 23.59 35.93
CA ASP A 496 -24.86 24.31 34.73
C ASP A 496 -23.99 23.98 33.49
N HIS A 497 -24.47 22.98 32.75
CA HIS A 497 -24.49 22.87 31.28
C HIS A 497 -23.20 22.84 30.41
N ILE A 498 -21.99 23.01 30.92
CA ILE A 498 -20.77 22.85 30.08
C ILE A 498 -20.20 21.44 30.23
N ASN A 499 -20.70 20.53 29.39
CA ASN A 499 -20.23 19.14 29.26
C ASN A 499 -19.17 19.00 28.15
N SER A 500 -18.23 19.94 28.05
CA SER A 500 -17.21 19.94 27.00
C SER A 500 -15.83 19.52 27.49
N TRP A 501 -15.00 19.00 26.59
CA TRP A 501 -13.59 18.68 26.85
C TRP A 501 -12.65 19.89 26.73
N ASP A 502 -13.15 21.00 26.19
CA ASP A 502 -12.38 22.23 25.99
C ASP A 502 -12.59 23.29 27.07
N SER A 503 -13.58 23.13 27.94
CA SER A 503 -13.97 24.12 28.95
C SER A 503 -14.74 23.47 30.09
N VAL A 504 -14.55 23.99 31.31
CA VAL A 504 -15.37 23.62 32.49
C VAL A 504 -16.38 24.68 32.86
N ARG A 505 -16.12 25.93 32.44
CA ARG A 505 -16.96 27.13 32.60
C ARG A 505 -16.66 28.07 31.43
N TYR A 506 -17.53 29.04 31.17
CA TYR A 506 -17.34 30.02 30.09
C TYR A 506 -16.01 30.79 30.16
N ASP A 507 -15.43 30.92 31.35
CA ASP A 507 -14.17 31.64 31.63
C ASP A 507 -12.96 30.72 31.87
N LEU A 508 -13.14 29.39 31.83
CA LEU A 508 -12.11 28.40 32.16
C LEU A 508 -12.00 27.33 31.07
N ASN A 509 -11.18 27.62 30.07
CA ASN A 509 -10.82 26.65 29.04
C ASN A 509 -9.74 25.70 29.53
N MET A 510 -9.85 24.44 29.12
CA MET A 510 -8.89 23.38 29.40
C MET A 510 -8.11 23.00 28.15
N VAL A 511 -6.80 22.85 28.33
CA VAL A 511 -5.88 22.25 27.36
C VAL A 511 -5.13 21.13 28.08
N ALA A 512 -4.97 19.99 27.42
CA ALA A 512 -4.18 18.89 27.95
C ALA A 512 -3.13 18.46 26.95
N PHE A 513 -1.91 18.27 27.42
CA PHE A 513 -0.81 17.70 26.67
C PHE A 513 -0.61 16.24 27.07
N GLY A 514 -0.75 15.38 26.07
CA GLY A 514 -0.53 13.94 26.16
C GLY A 514 0.93 13.55 26.04
N LEU A 515 1.75 14.42 25.46
CA LEU A 515 3.14 14.17 25.11
C LEU A 515 4.01 13.96 26.36
N ALA A 516 4.90 12.97 26.31
CA ALA A 516 6.05 12.87 27.20
C ALA A 516 7.25 13.62 26.62
N TYR A 517 7.39 13.61 25.29
CA TYR A 517 8.40 14.35 24.54
C TYR A 517 7.74 15.17 23.43
N TRP A 518 8.34 16.28 23.05
CA TRP A 518 7.83 17.17 22.00
C TRP A 518 8.98 17.76 21.18
N SER A 519 8.68 18.40 20.05
CA SER A 519 9.72 18.84 19.10
C SER A 519 10.39 20.16 19.46
N GLY A 520 10.20 20.64 20.69
CA GLY A 520 10.56 22.00 21.08
C GLY A 520 9.76 23.08 20.36
N SER A 521 10.07 24.34 20.68
CA SER A 521 9.46 25.51 20.05
C SER A 521 9.80 25.60 18.56
N ALA A 522 9.02 26.38 17.80
CA ALA A 522 9.17 26.49 16.34
C ALA A 522 10.58 26.87 15.84
N ASP A 523 11.43 27.42 16.72
CA ASP A 523 12.81 27.81 16.44
C ASP A 523 13.86 26.75 16.87
N ASN A 524 13.45 25.70 17.59
CA ASN A 524 14.30 24.58 18.02
C ASN A 524 13.90 23.31 17.24
N ASP A 525 14.85 22.51 16.77
CA ASP A 525 14.58 21.24 16.08
C ASP A 525 14.89 20.01 16.97
N GLU A 526 15.23 20.22 18.24
CA GLU A 526 15.55 19.16 19.19
C GLU A 526 14.29 18.58 19.85
N VAL A 527 14.27 17.25 19.97
CA VAL A 527 13.25 16.56 20.76
C VAL A 527 13.58 16.73 22.23
N VAL A 528 12.63 17.23 23.00
CA VAL A 528 12.79 17.58 24.42
C VAL A 528 11.69 16.94 25.26
N GLU A 529 11.98 16.64 26.51
CA GLU A 529 10.96 16.19 27.47
C GLU A 529 9.93 17.31 27.72
N ILE A 530 8.68 16.93 27.99
CA ILE A 530 7.56 17.89 28.10
C ILE A 530 7.72 18.85 29.29
N ASP A 531 8.44 18.44 30.33
CA ASP A 531 8.69 19.22 31.55
C ASP A 531 10.17 19.58 31.76
N ASP A 532 10.94 19.58 30.66
CA ASP A 532 12.31 20.08 30.62
C ASP A 532 12.40 21.54 31.11
N GLU A 533 13.33 21.79 32.03
CA GLU A 533 13.48 23.07 32.74
C GLU A 533 13.72 24.26 31.79
N SER A 534 14.40 24.03 30.67
CA SER A 534 14.75 25.11 29.73
C SER A 534 13.63 25.46 28.74
N HIS A 535 12.61 24.60 28.62
CA HIS A 535 11.61 24.69 27.54
C HIS A 535 10.16 24.73 28.02
N VAL A 536 9.87 24.26 29.24
CA VAL A 536 8.49 24.18 29.77
C VAL A 536 7.80 25.54 29.84
N SER A 537 8.51 26.62 30.16
CA SER A 537 7.93 27.98 30.17
C SER A 537 7.45 28.41 28.79
N GLN A 538 8.24 28.16 27.74
CA GLN A 538 7.85 28.50 26.35
C GLN A 538 6.62 27.71 25.92
N LEU A 539 6.52 26.45 26.33
CA LEU A 539 5.34 25.61 26.10
C LEU A 539 4.09 26.27 26.72
N LEU A 540 4.14 26.62 28.00
CA LEU A 540 3.02 27.20 28.74
C LEU A 540 2.61 28.59 28.20
N GLU A 541 3.59 29.46 27.91
CA GLU A 541 3.33 30.81 27.38
C GLU A 541 2.69 30.81 25.98
N SER A 542 2.98 29.78 25.18
CA SER A 542 2.43 29.67 23.83
C SER A 542 0.91 29.42 23.82
N GLU A 543 0.37 28.89 24.91
CA GLU A 543 -1.03 28.46 25.04
C GLU A 543 -1.95 29.56 25.54
N LYS A 544 -2.09 30.61 24.72
CA LYS A 544 -2.81 31.86 25.06
C LYS A 544 -4.27 31.68 25.50
N ASN A 545 -4.90 30.57 25.11
CA ASN A 545 -6.32 30.31 25.35
C ASN A 545 -6.58 29.30 26.47
N GLY A 546 -5.55 28.66 27.05
CA GLY A 546 -5.70 27.64 28.09
C GLY A 546 -5.57 28.22 29.49
N GLN A 547 -6.69 28.41 30.20
CA GLN A 547 -6.65 28.80 31.62
C GLN A 547 -6.27 27.63 32.52
N ILE A 548 -6.62 26.40 32.12
CA ILE A 548 -6.24 25.17 32.80
C ILE A 548 -5.38 24.37 31.83
N ILE A 549 -4.13 24.10 32.22
CA ILE A 549 -3.20 23.27 31.45
C ILE A 549 -2.94 21.97 32.20
N ILE A 550 -3.02 20.84 31.49
CA ILE A 550 -2.75 19.52 32.04
C ILE A 550 -1.53 18.92 31.33
N LEU A 551 -0.44 18.67 32.07
CA LEU A 551 0.73 17.94 31.59
C LEU A 551 0.64 16.49 32.08
N SER A 552 0.01 15.62 31.28
CA SER A 552 -0.39 14.28 31.73
C SER A 552 0.79 13.30 31.95
N GLN A 553 1.93 13.58 31.33
CA GLN A 553 3.15 12.77 31.47
C GLN A 553 4.16 13.38 32.44
N SER A 554 4.05 14.68 32.76
CA SER A 554 4.96 15.35 33.69
C SER A 554 4.86 14.77 35.10
N THR A 555 6.00 14.54 35.74
CA THR A 555 6.08 14.04 37.12
C THR A 555 6.39 15.13 38.15
N ARG A 556 6.81 16.30 37.67
CA ARG A 556 7.18 17.47 38.46
C ARG A 556 5.96 18.13 39.08
N THR A 557 6.17 18.79 40.22
CA THR A 557 5.15 19.58 40.91
C THR A 557 4.96 20.94 40.23
N ASN A 558 3.81 21.57 40.48
CA ASN A 558 3.53 22.92 39.97
C ASN A 558 4.60 23.93 40.41
N THR A 559 5.02 23.86 41.67
CA THR A 559 6.05 24.74 42.23
C THR A 559 7.38 24.57 41.52
N GLU A 560 7.81 23.34 41.24
CA GLU A 560 9.08 23.10 40.51
C GLU A 560 9.04 23.65 39.08
N ILE A 561 7.90 23.51 38.38
CA ILE A 561 7.74 24.03 37.02
C ILE A 561 7.71 25.56 37.01
N PHE A 562 7.04 26.19 37.97
CA PHE A 562 6.98 27.64 38.04
C PHE A 562 8.27 28.25 38.64
N GLU A 563 8.97 27.59 39.57
CA GLU A 563 10.20 28.11 40.21
C GLU A 563 11.39 28.20 39.26
N ASP A 564 11.50 27.30 38.28
CA ASP A 564 12.55 27.39 37.24
C ASP A 564 12.35 28.56 36.28
N ASP A 565 11.13 29.08 36.19
CA ASP A 565 10.79 30.32 35.49
C ASP A 565 11.23 31.58 36.27
N ILE A 566 11.46 31.44 37.59
CA ILE A 566 11.72 32.53 38.55
C ILE A 566 13.20 32.98 38.54
N SER A 567 13.87 32.91 37.38
CA SER A 567 14.99 33.83 37.10
C SER A 567 14.53 35.23 36.67
N GLY A 568 13.21 35.51 36.68
CA GLY A 568 12.72 36.89 36.62
C GLY A 568 11.29 37.10 37.13
N ASN A 569 11.17 37.58 38.37
CA ASN A 569 10.06 38.27 39.04
C ASN A 569 8.63 37.68 39.03
N LEU A 570 8.12 37.43 40.24
CA LEU A 570 6.70 37.30 40.60
C LEU A 570 5.87 38.59 40.32
N ASP A 571 6.50 39.70 39.91
CA ASP A 571 5.79 40.91 39.42
C ASP A 571 5.12 40.73 38.05
N LYS A 572 5.38 39.61 37.35
CA LYS A 572 4.90 39.38 35.98
C LYS A 572 3.42 39.00 35.88
N VAL A 573 2.83 38.48 36.96
CA VAL A 573 1.45 37.99 37.01
C VAL A 573 0.41 39.12 36.97
N ALA A 574 0.80 40.37 37.30
CA ALA A 574 -0.08 41.54 37.33
C ALA A 574 0.04 42.46 36.08
N ASN A 575 0.99 42.21 35.17
CA ASN A 575 1.25 43.08 34.03
C ASN A 575 0.41 42.69 32.80
N MET A 576 -0.45 43.60 32.33
CA MET A 576 -1.26 43.44 31.10
C MET A 576 -0.44 43.27 29.81
N THR A 577 0.89 43.44 29.87
CA THR A 577 1.82 43.45 28.72
C THR A 577 2.64 42.17 28.56
N GLN A 578 2.48 41.16 29.43
CA GLN A 578 3.25 39.91 29.41
C GLN A 578 2.36 38.67 29.16
N PRO A 579 2.93 37.55 28.64
CA PRO A 579 2.17 36.35 28.30
C PRO A 579 1.43 35.77 29.51
N ARG A 580 0.17 35.36 29.30
CA ARG A 580 -0.70 34.83 30.35
C ARG A 580 -0.29 33.40 30.70
N TYR A 581 0.22 33.20 31.90
CA TYR A 581 0.39 31.86 32.49
C TYR A 581 -0.97 31.20 32.80
N PRO A 582 -1.05 29.86 32.82
CA PRO A 582 -2.27 29.16 33.16
C PRO A 582 -2.70 29.46 34.61
N GLN A 583 -3.99 29.62 34.85
CA GLN A 583 -4.56 29.79 36.19
C GLN A 583 -4.46 28.51 37.04
N LEU A 584 -4.34 27.36 36.37
CA LEU A 584 -4.20 26.06 37.00
C LEU A 584 -3.34 25.16 36.13
N LEU A 585 -2.26 24.65 36.71
CA LEU A 585 -1.44 23.60 36.13
C LEU A 585 -1.75 22.27 36.85
N ILE A 586 -2.02 21.22 36.10
CA ILE A 586 -2.20 19.86 36.63
C ILE A 586 -1.15 18.96 36.00
N THR A 587 -0.27 18.42 36.83
CA THR A 587 0.71 17.41 36.41
C THR A 587 0.40 16.05 37.02
N ASN A 588 1.02 15.01 36.48
CA ASN A 588 0.89 13.65 36.98
C ASN A 588 1.89 13.37 38.11
N HIS A 589 2.09 14.32 39.03
CA HIS A 589 3.00 14.19 40.15
C HIS A 589 2.47 13.27 41.25
N SER A 590 3.34 12.96 42.22
CA SER A 590 3.07 11.91 43.22
C SER A 590 1.83 12.17 44.10
N ILE A 591 1.51 13.44 44.43
CA ILE A 591 0.36 13.76 45.29
C ILE A 591 -0.94 13.57 44.49
N PHE A 592 -1.00 14.11 43.26
CA PHE A 592 -2.18 13.94 42.41
C PHE A 592 -2.45 12.45 42.11
N ARG A 593 -1.40 11.67 41.80
CA ARG A 593 -1.53 10.21 41.64
C ARG A 593 -2.08 9.52 42.88
N LYS A 594 -1.64 9.91 44.08
CA LYS A 594 -2.15 9.33 45.34
C LYS A 594 -3.63 9.64 45.53
N LEU A 595 -4.06 10.88 45.25
CA LEU A 595 -5.47 11.27 45.32
C LEU A 595 -6.33 10.46 44.33
N LEU A 596 -5.89 10.33 43.08
CA LEU A 596 -6.56 9.49 42.07
C LEU A 596 -6.70 8.03 42.54
N LYS A 597 -5.65 7.45 43.13
CA LYS A 597 -5.68 6.08 43.68
C LYS A 597 -6.64 5.93 44.86
N GLN A 598 -6.79 6.97 45.68
CA GLN A 598 -7.74 6.97 46.80
C GLN A 598 -9.20 7.02 46.34
N GLY A 599 -9.46 7.56 45.15
CA GLY A 599 -10.78 7.59 44.51
C GLY A 599 -11.81 8.51 45.16
N ASP A 600 -11.35 9.45 45.99
CA ASP A 600 -12.20 10.34 46.79
C ASP A 600 -12.41 11.67 46.04
N LEU A 601 -13.62 11.86 45.50
CA LEU A 601 -13.96 13.02 44.68
C LEU A 601 -13.85 14.33 45.46
N GLU A 602 -14.25 14.35 46.73
CA GLU A 602 -14.25 15.57 47.54
C GLU A 602 -12.81 16.06 47.75
N LYS A 603 -11.90 15.16 48.12
CA LYS A 603 -10.48 15.51 48.32
C LYS A 603 -9.80 15.98 47.04
N ILE A 604 -10.11 15.37 45.90
CA ILE A 604 -9.56 15.81 44.61
C ILE A 604 -10.13 17.18 44.25
N SER A 605 -11.44 17.41 44.44
CA SER A 605 -12.08 18.69 44.19
C SER A 605 -11.52 19.80 45.10
N GLU A 606 -11.31 19.51 46.39
CA GLU A 606 -10.66 20.42 47.33
C GLU A 606 -9.24 20.78 46.91
N TYR A 607 -8.44 19.78 46.51
CA TYR A 607 -7.09 20.00 45.99
C TYR A 607 -7.10 20.91 44.76
N ILE A 608 -7.89 20.58 43.74
CA ILE A 608 -7.93 21.35 42.47
C ILE A 608 -8.48 22.77 42.70
N LYS A 609 -9.56 22.92 43.47
CA LYS A 609 -10.14 24.23 43.79
C LYS A 609 -9.22 25.06 44.70
N GLY A 610 -8.46 24.41 45.57
CA GLY A 610 -7.46 25.04 46.42
C GLY A 610 -6.34 25.67 45.60
N GLU A 611 -5.77 24.93 44.65
CA GLU A 611 -4.75 25.43 43.72
C GLU A 611 -5.26 26.61 42.88
N LEU A 612 -6.49 26.51 42.34
CA LEU A 612 -7.11 27.60 41.58
C LEU A 612 -7.34 28.87 42.43
N LYS A 613 -7.72 28.71 43.71
CA LYS A 613 -7.88 29.84 44.64
C LYS A 613 -6.54 30.48 44.99
N ARG A 614 -5.50 29.68 45.20
CA ARG A 614 -4.14 30.15 45.51
C ARG A 614 -3.62 31.11 44.43
N HIS A 615 -3.75 30.72 43.17
CA HIS A 615 -3.37 31.56 42.03
C HIS A 615 -4.16 32.88 41.99
N ARG A 616 -5.48 32.85 42.24
CA ARG A 616 -6.31 34.07 42.31
C ARG A 616 -5.89 34.99 43.45
N SER A 617 -5.54 34.42 44.61
CA SER A 617 -5.04 35.17 45.76
C SER A 617 -3.68 35.82 45.45
N GLU A 618 -2.76 35.08 44.83
CA GLU A 618 -1.43 35.57 44.42
C GLU A 618 -1.53 36.75 43.43
N ILE A 619 -2.43 36.68 42.43
CA ILE A 619 -2.76 37.81 41.55
C ILE A 619 -3.27 39.01 42.36
N SER A 620 -4.23 38.80 43.27
CA SER A 620 -4.84 39.92 44.03
C SER A 620 -3.83 40.65 44.91
N THR A 621 -2.91 39.93 45.57
CA THR A 621 -1.83 40.52 46.36
C THR A 621 -0.77 41.22 45.49
N GLY A 622 -0.49 40.72 44.29
CA GLY A 622 0.44 41.36 43.34
C GLY A 622 -0.11 42.68 42.78
N VAL A 623 -1.41 42.73 42.47
CA VAL A 623 -2.09 43.94 41.98
C VAL A 623 -2.20 45.02 43.07
N GLU A 624 -2.45 44.64 44.33
CA GLU A 624 -2.46 45.58 45.46
C GLU A 624 -1.06 46.14 45.78
N GLY A 625 0.01 45.34 45.62
CA GLY A 625 1.40 45.80 45.79
C GLY A 625 1.85 46.82 44.74
N VAL A 626 1.41 46.68 43.49
CA VAL A 626 1.71 47.62 42.38
C VAL A 626 0.88 48.91 42.48
N ALA A 627 -0.29 48.88 43.13
CA ALA A 627 -1.14 50.07 43.32
C ALA A 627 -0.68 50.97 44.49
N VAL A 628 0.23 50.49 45.35
CA VAL A 628 0.72 51.20 46.56
C VAL A 628 2.18 51.65 46.43
N GLY A 629 2.90 51.21 45.38
CA GLY A 629 4.22 51.73 44.99
C GLY A 629 4.12 52.77 43.89
#